data_AF-A0A368GUE6-F1
#
_entry.id   AF-A0A368GUE6-F1
#
_cell.length_a   1.000
_cell.length_b   1.000
_cell.length_c   1.000
_cell.angle_alpha   90.00
_cell.angle_beta   90.00
_cell.angle_gamma   90.00
#
_symmetry.space_group_name_H-M   'P 1'
#
loop_
_entity.id
_entity.type
_entity.pdbx_description
1 polymer ?
#
loop_
_entity_poly.entity_id
_entity_poly.type
_entity_poly.pdbx_seq_one_letter_code
_entity_poly.pdbx_strand_id
1 'polypeptide(L)'
;MNRILISNISALDSPGGSCSRASNHASPMRNLSSAHGGLYVSAPGKIILFGEHAVVYGRTAIAGSIDLRTYVSLFTSADGRIYLSLPDLGVEKTWLLKDLTKAADRLAAEYPIEEDQPPSLEVLVPIARKLSGSCEEQCGVQHLAILAFWYLLLGVAHRKSYYNHQPTLHEPEGAGDAPTSDLLAVKATVRFKLPSCVGLGSSGAYCVCIATALLQTTGLIPSPSIVTDEDGSLTWEDQHLDMIRKWATAAESLIHGRASGLDAAVCTYGMSWMLIDYRSLLFNKKGNYCRRR
;
A
#
# COMPACT_ATOMS: atom_id res chain seq x y z
N MET A 1 -9.50 16.86 -3.09
CA MET A 1 -8.55 16.92 -1.95
C MET A 1 -7.39 15.98 -2.25
N ASN A 2 -6.13 16.35 -2.01
CA ASN A 2 -4.96 15.54 -2.40
C ASN A 2 -4.72 14.29 -1.53
N ARG A 3 -5.72 13.45 -1.24
CA ARG A 3 -5.56 12.22 -0.44
C ARG A 3 -5.11 11.04 -1.30
N ILE A 4 -4.86 9.88 -0.67
CA ILE A 4 -4.84 8.61 -1.40
C ILE A 4 -6.23 8.37 -2.02
N LEU A 5 -6.24 8.03 -3.30
CA LEU A 5 -7.47 7.85 -4.09
C LEU A 5 -7.46 6.48 -4.74
N ILE A 6 -8.66 5.96 -4.96
CA ILE A 6 -8.87 4.68 -5.62
C ILE A 6 -10.08 4.74 -6.56
N SER A 7 -9.96 4.04 -7.69
CA SER A 7 -11.04 3.87 -8.65
C SER A 7 -11.16 2.40 -9.07
N ASN A 8 -12.41 1.96 -9.29
CA ASN A 8 -12.71 0.67 -9.91
C ASN A 8 -12.82 0.83 -11.43
N ILE A 9 -12.33 -0.16 -12.18
CA ILE A 9 -12.19 -0.12 -13.65
C ILE A 9 -13.52 -0.03 -14.41
N SER A 10 -14.67 -0.23 -13.75
CA SER A 10 -15.97 -0.20 -14.43
C SER A 10 -16.39 1.16 -15.01
N ALA A 11 -15.57 2.22 -14.88
CA ALA A 11 -15.92 3.59 -15.28
C ALA A 11 -15.02 4.22 -16.37
N LEU A 12 -14.01 3.52 -16.92
CA LEU A 12 -13.01 4.15 -17.80
C LEU A 12 -13.00 3.72 -19.26
N ASP A 13 -14.04 3.04 -19.76
CA ASP A 13 -14.17 2.74 -21.18
C ASP A 13 -15.54 3.19 -21.73
N SER A 14 -15.58 4.39 -22.33
CA SER A 14 -16.61 4.80 -23.29
C SER A 14 -16.16 6.02 -24.09
N PRO A 15 -15.90 5.90 -25.41
CA PRO A 15 -15.76 7.04 -26.29
C PRO A 15 -17.15 7.48 -26.81
N GLY A 16 -17.56 8.71 -26.48
CA GLY A 16 -18.49 9.57 -27.24
C GLY A 16 -19.95 9.14 -27.46
N GLY A 17 -20.90 9.98 -27.01
CA GLY A 17 -22.16 10.18 -27.74
C GLY A 17 -23.48 10.24 -26.95
N SER A 18 -24.00 11.46 -26.81
CA SER A 18 -25.42 11.87 -26.75
C SER A 18 -26.24 11.73 -25.44
N CYS A 19 -26.95 12.82 -25.14
CA CYS A 19 -27.90 13.01 -24.05
C CYS A 19 -29.23 12.25 -24.27
N SER A 20 -29.81 11.66 -23.20
CA SER A 20 -31.25 11.78 -22.89
C SER A 20 -31.66 11.16 -21.53
N ARG A 21 -32.23 12.04 -20.67
CA ARG A 21 -33.43 11.89 -19.82
C ARG A 21 -33.71 10.60 -19.00
N ALA A 22 -33.48 10.73 -17.69
CA ALA A 22 -34.25 10.27 -16.51
C ALA A 22 -35.04 8.93 -16.50
N SER A 23 -34.72 8.06 -15.53
CA SER A 23 -35.71 7.45 -14.62
C SER A 23 -35.06 6.88 -13.35
N ASN A 24 -35.63 7.23 -12.20
CA ASN A 24 -35.36 6.63 -10.89
C ASN A 24 -35.58 5.11 -10.91
N HIS A 25 -34.55 4.32 -10.59
CA HIS A 25 -34.71 3.02 -9.94
C HIS A 25 -33.44 2.70 -9.15
N ALA A 26 -33.62 2.33 -7.89
CA ALA A 26 -32.57 1.93 -6.96
C ALA A 26 -31.70 0.80 -7.56
N SER A 27 -30.41 1.04 -7.69
CA SER A 27 -29.45 0.02 -8.12
C SER A 27 -29.05 -0.84 -6.92
N PRO A 28 -29.31 -2.16 -6.95
CA PRO A 28 -28.84 -3.07 -5.92
C PRO A 28 -27.32 -3.21 -6.06
N MET A 29 -26.61 -3.15 -4.93
CA MET A 29 -25.18 -3.48 -4.83
C MET A 29 -24.95 -4.83 -5.51
N ARG A 30 -24.33 -4.81 -6.69
CA ARG A 30 -23.97 -6.02 -7.41
C ARG A 30 -22.57 -6.42 -6.97
N ASN A 31 -22.52 -7.60 -6.35
CA ASN A 31 -21.34 -8.30 -5.86
C ASN A 31 -20.13 -8.20 -6.80
N LEU A 32 -18.94 -8.10 -6.20
CA LEU A 32 -17.61 -8.21 -6.81
C LEU A 32 -17.38 -9.61 -7.42
N SER A 33 -18.09 -9.92 -8.49
CA SER A 33 -17.84 -11.07 -9.34
C SER A 33 -17.72 -10.59 -10.78
N SER A 34 -16.52 -10.16 -11.14
CA SER A 34 -16.06 -10.24 -12.52
C SER A 34 -14.60 -10.69 -12.47
N ALA A 35 -14.30 -11.77 -13.18
CA ALA A 35 -13.14 -12.63 -12.99
C ALA A 35 -11.75 -11.96 -13.16
N HIS A 36 -11.69 -10.67 -13.49
CA HIS A 36 -10.47 -9.86 -13.52
C HIS A 36 -10.71 -8.52 -12.81
N GLY A 37 -10.89 -8.56 -11.49
CA GLY A 37 -11.00 -7.36 -10.64
C GLY A 37 -9.66 -6.66 -10.51
N GLY A 38 -9.45 -5.59 -11.29
CA GLY A 38 -8.28 -4.74 -11.16
C GLY A 38 -8.53 -3.53 -10.27
N LEU A 39 -7.54 -3.19 -9.45
CA LEU A 39 -7.54 -2.09 -8.50
C LEU A 39 -6.62 -0.97 -8.99
N TYR A 40 -7.12 0.26 -9.04
CA TYR A 40 -6.32 1.44 -9.37
C TYR A 40 -6.17 2.34 -8.16
N VAL A 41 -4.97 2.43 -7.61
CA VAL A 41 -4.64 3.26 -6.45
C VAL A 41 -3.69 4.37 -6.86
N SER A 42 -3.88 5.57 -6.33
CA SER A 42 -2.93 6.66 -6.49
C SER A 42 -2.66 7.39 -5.18
N ALA A 43 -1.43 7.90 -5.02
CA ALA A 43 -1.01 8.70 -3.88
C ALA A 43 -0.23 9.93 -4.36
N PRO A 44 -0.42 11.11 -3.75
CA PRO A 44 0.32 12.32 -4.08
C PRO A 44 1.79 12.24 -3.65
N GLY A 45 2.61 13.14 -4.19
CA GLY A 45 3.97 13.35 -3.69
C GLY A 45 4.02 14.28 -2.48
N LYS A 46 5.22 14.52 -1.97
CA LYS A 46 5.53 15.46 -0.89
C LYS A 46 6.33 16.65 -1.42
N ILE A 47 6.06 17.84 -0.89
CA ILE A 47 6.92 19.01 -1.01
C ILE A 47 7.19 19.61 0.38
N ILE A 48 8.43 20.06 0.61
CA ILE A 48 8.78 20.89 1.79
C ILE A 48 8.64 22.34 1.35
N LEU A 49 7.73 23.08 1.98
CA LEU A 49 7.40 24.45 1.57
C LEU A 49 8.29 25.47 2.29
N PHE A 50 8.61 25.22 3.55
CA PHE A 50 9.54 26.06 4.32
C PHE A 50 10.31 25.23 5.34
N GLY A 51 11.56 25.64 5.61
CA GLY A 51 12.35 25.12 6.73
C GLY A 51 13.26 23.94 6.38
N GLU A 52 13.63 23.72 5.12
CA GLU A 52 14.55 22.65 4.71
C GLU A 52 15.86 22.67 5.52
N HIS A 53 16.44 23.86 5.71
CA HIS A 53 17.63 24.07 6.52
C HIS A 53 17.32 24.24 8.01
N ALA A 54 16.13 24.75 8.36
CA ALA A 54 15.71 24.99 9.74
C ALA A 54 15.54 23.67 10.52
N VAL A 55 15.09 22.63 9.82
CA VAL A 55 14.92 21.26 10.31
C VAL A 55 16.20 20.65 10.85
N VAL A 56 17.33 20.90 10.19
CA VAL A 56 18.63 20.37 10.62
C VAL A 56 19.02 20.89 12.01
N TYR A 57 18.51 22.07 12.38
CA TYR A 57 18.74 22.71 13.66
C TYR A 57 17.60 22.52 14.67
N GLY A 58 16.71 21.55 14.44
CA GLY A 58 15.59 21.24 15.33
C GLY A 58 14.51 22.33 15.37
N ARG A 59 14.39 23.11 14.29
CA ARG A 59 13.30 24.08 14.08
C ARG A 59 12.24 23.49 13.19
N THR A 60 11.05 24.07 13.27
CA THR A 60 9.88 23.54 12.58
C THR A 60 9.96 23.76 11.07
N ALA A 61 9.64 22.72 10.30
CA ALA A 61 9.36 22.85 8.87
C ALA A 61 7.89 22.62 8.56
N ILE A 62 7.51 23.04 7.38
CA ILE A 62 6.17 22.88 6.84
C ILE A 62 6.27 22.03 5.58
N ALA A 63 5.62 20.87 5.58
CA ALA A 63 5.45 20.04 4.39
C ALA A 63 3.97 19.94 4.00
N GLY A 64 3.75 19.73 2.70
CA GLY A 64 2.44 19.51 2.11
C GLY A 64 2.48 18.48 0.99
N SER A 65 1.31 18.05 0.56
CA SER A 65 1.15 17.15 -0.60
C SER A 65 1.17 17.93 -1.91
N ILE A 66 1.85 17.40 -2.94
CA ILE A 66 1.81 17.92 -4.31
C ILE A 66 1.07 16.94 -5.23
N ASP A 67 0.28 17.45 -6.17
CA ASP A 67 -0.53 16.64 -7.11
C ASP A 67 0.30 16.01 -8.26
N LEU A 68 1.50 15.56 -7.91
CA LEU A 68 2.34 14.72 -8.75
C LEU A 68 2.29 13.31 -8.17
N ARG A 69 1.34 12.52 -8.69
CA ARG A 69 0.93 11.26 -8.09
C ARG A 69 1.72 10.06 -8.61
N THR A 70 1.87 9.06 -7.75
CA THR A 70 2.26 7.70 -8.12
C THR A 70 0.99 6.88 -8.32
N TYR A 71 0.92 6.14 -9.42
CA TYR A 71 -0.21 5.31 -9.78
C TYR A 71 0.18 3.84 -9.73
N VAL A 72 -0.66 3.01 -9.11
CA VAL A 72 -0.52 1.56 -9.07
C VAL A 72 -1.79 0.96 -9.67
N SER A 73 -1.60 0.13 -10.69
CA SER A 73 -2.63 -0.78 -11.17
C SER A 73 -2.29 -2.18 -10.72
N LEU A 74 -3.16 -2.80 -9.93
CA LEU A 74 -3.00 -4.15 -9.41
C LEU A 74 -4.12 -5.03 -9.95
N PHE A 75 -3.77 -6.13 -10.61
CA PHE A 75 -4.72 -7.11 -11.14
C PHE A 75 -4.50 -8.46 -10.47
N THR A 76 -5.57 -9.22 -10.28
CA THR A 76 -5.44 -10.64 -9.96
C THR A 76 -5.01 -11.41 -11.21
N SER A 77 -4.14 -12.39 -11.03
CA SER A 77 -3.58 -13.23 -12.08
C SER A 77 -4.04 -14.67 -11.86
N ALA A 78 -4.58 -15.31 -12.90
CA ALA A 78 -5.07 -16.70 -12.80
C ALA A 78 -3.97 -17.75 -13.00
N ASP A 79 -2.76 -17.34 -13.37
CA ASP A 79 -1.65 -18.22 -13.76
C ASP A 79 -0.72 -18.63 -12.61
N GLY A 80 -1.07 -18.27 -11.37
CA GLY A 80 -0.28 -18.61 -10.18
C GLY A 80 1.07 -17.92 -10.12
N ARG A 81 1.21 -16.75 -10.75
CA ARG A 81 2.43 -15.95 -10.77
C ARG A 81 2.22 -14.57 -10.18
N ILE A 82 3.31 -14.00 -9.66
CA ILE A 82 3.38 -12.65 -9.14
C ILE A 82 4.22 -11.84 -10.12
N TYR A 83 3.68 -10.72 -10.59
CA TYR A 83 4.33 -9.81 -11.52
C TYR A 83 4.53 -8.44 -10.89
N LEU A 84 5.73 -7.90 -11.03
CA LEU A 84 6.06 -6.52 -10.69
C LEU A 84 6.68 -5.83 -11.90
N SER A 85 6.04 -4.75 -12.36
CA SER A 85 6.56 -3.88 -13.41
C SER A 85 6.69 -2.45 -12.88
N LEU A 86 7.91 -1.92 -12.92
CA LEU A 86 8.27 -0.53 -12.61
C LEU A 86 8.94 0.05 -13.86
N PRO A 87 8.18 0.52 -14.88
CA PRO A 87 8.73 0.96 -16.15
C PRO A 87 9.73 2.11 -15.99
N ASP A 88 9.44 3.06 -15.10
CA ASP A 88 10.29 4.23 -14.86
C ASP A 88 11.64 3.86 -14.19
N LEU A 89 11.74 2.66 -13.62
CA LEU A 89 12.98 2.11 -13.06
C LEU A 89 13.56 0.99 -13.94
N GLY A 90 12.93 0.63 -15.06
CA GLY A 90 13.34 -0.48 -15.92
C GLY A 90 13.26 -1.86 -15.24
N VAL A 91 12.37 -2.04 -14.27
CA VAL A 91 12.20 -3.31 -13.55
C VAL A 91 11.01 -4.07 -14.09
N GLU A 92 11.25 -5.30 -14.54
CA GLU A 92 10.21 -6.30 -14.78
C GLU A 92 10.63 -7.61 -14.13
N LYS A 93 9.81 -8.11 -13.20
CA LYS A 93 10.08 -9.32 -12.45
C LYS A 93 8.84 -10.20 -12.36
N THR A 94 9.08 -11.50 -12.36
CA THR A 94 8.05 -12.53 -12.23
C THR A 94 8.51 -13.59 -11.24
N TRP A 95 7.63 -14.00 -10.34
CA TRP A 95 7.89 -15.06 -9.37
C TRP A 95 6.73 -16.03 -9.28
N LEU A 96 6.97 -17.22 -8.73
CA LEU A 96 5.94 -18.23 -8.55
C LEU A 96 5.22 -18.02 -7.21
N LEU A 97 3.89 -18.01 -7.26
CA LEU A 97 3.06 -17.84 -6.07
C LEU A 97 3.34 -18.89 -4.99
N LYS A 98 3.63 -20.14 -5.40
CA LYS A 98 3.91 -21.26 -4.50
C LYS A 98 5.09 -20.98 -3.53
N ASP A 99 6.04 -20.14 -3.94
CA ASP A 99 7.20 -19.82 -3.11
C ASP A 99 6.82 -18.83 -2.02
N LEU A 100 5.92 -17.88 -2.34
CA LEU A 100 5.31 -16.97 -1.36
C LEU A 100 4.44 -17.75 -0.36
N THR A 101 3.58 -18.66 -0.83
CA THR A 101 2.67 -19.40 0.07
C THR A 101 3.45 -20.25 1.07
N LYS A 102 4.44 -21.00 0.58
CA LYS A 102 5.30 -21.83 1.42
C LYS A 102 6.06 -21.01 2.46
N ALA A 103 6.49 -19.80 2.11
CA ALA A 103 7.16 -18.92 3.06
C ALA A 103 6.19 -18.34 4.09
N ALA A 104 4.99 -17.94 3.65
CA ALA A 104 3.94 -17.41 4.52
C ALA A 104 3.44 -18.45 5.54
N ASP A 105 3.26 -19.71 5.13
CA ASP A 105 2.81 -20.79 6.01
C ASP A 105 3.85 -21.10 7.11
N ARG A 106 5.14 -21.07 6.75
CA ARG A 106 6.23 -21.22 7.72
C ARG A 106 6.25 -20.08 8.73
N LEU A 107 6.10 -18.85 8.24
CA LEU A 107 6.03 -17.67 9.10
C LEU A 107 4.83 -17.72 10.05
N ALA A 108 3.68 -18.17 9.56
CA ALA A 108 2.47 -18.29 10.37
C ALA A 108 2.63 -19.30 11.51
N ALA A 109 3.39 -20.37 11.30
CA ALA A 109 3.66 -21.37 12.33
C ALA A 109 4.68 -20.89 13.38
N GLU A 110 5.69 -20.11 12.97
CA GLU A 110 6.82 -19.71 13.84
C GLU A 110 6.58 -18.38 14.57
N TYR A 111 5.83 -17.45 13.96
CA TYR A 111 5.71 -16.07 14.44
C TYR A 111 4.23 -15.65 14.59
N PRO A 112 3.77 -15.32 15.81
CA PRO A 112 2.43 -14.79 16.01
C PRO A 112 2.28 -13.38 15.43
N ILE A 113 1.04 -12.97 15.21
CA ILE A 113 0.71 -11.70 14.55
C ILE A 113 0.20 -10.68 15.56
N GLU A 114 0.70 -9.45 15.42
CA GLU A 114 0.12 -8.27 16.06
C GLU A 114 -0.85 -7.60 15.07
N GLU A 115 -2.13 -7.54 15.39
CA GLU A 115 -3.20 -7.05 14.48
C GLU A 115 -2.97 -5.60 14.00
N ASP A 116 -2.53 -4.72 14.89
CA ASP A 116 -2.44 -3.28 14.63
C ASP A 116 -1.08 -2.79 14.09
N GLN A 117 -0.11 -3.69 13.95
CA GLN A 117 1.26 -3.35 13.58
C GLN A 117 1.77 -4.11 12.35
N PRO A 118 2.53 -3.45 11.47
CA PRO A 118 3.15 -4.13 10.34
C PRO A 118 4.16 -5.19 10.86
N PRO A 119 4.39 -6.28 10.11
CA PRO A 119 5.28 -7.33 10.55
C PRO A 119 6.73 -6.83 10.75
N SER A 120 7.46 -7.45 11.68
CA SER A 120 8.84 -7.07 11.99
C SER A 120 9.74 -7.16 10.76
N LEU A 121 10.47 -6.08 10.48
CA LEU A 121 11.45 -6.02 9.39
C LEU A 121 12.56 -7.05 9.60
N GLU A 122 12.99 -7.30 10.84
CA GLU A 122 14.06 -8.24 11.17
C GLU A 122 13.70 -9.69 10.75
N VAL A 123 12.41 -10.02 10.82
CA VAL A 123 11.91 -11.37 10.48
C VAL A 123 11.66 -11.49 8.98
N LEU A 124 10.95 -10.52 8.38
CA LEU A 124 10.50 -10.65 6.99
C LEU A 124 11.58 -10.32 5.96
N VAL A 125 12.48 -9.38 6.24
CA VAL A 125 13.48 -8.91 5.26
C VAL A 125 14.41 -10.03 4.79
N PRO A 126 14.97 -10.88 5.66
CA PRO A 126 15.81 -12.01 5.21
C PRO A 126 15.07 -12.96 4.25
N ILE A 127 13.79 -13.22 4.52
CA ILE A 127 12.96 -14.10 3.71
C ILE A 127 12.60 -13.42 2.38
N ALA A 128 12.17 -12.16 2.44
CA ALA A 128 11.87 -11.34 1.27
C ALA A 128 13.06 -11.25 0.31
N ARG A 129 14.28 -11.04 0.83
CA ARG A 129 15.52 -11.01 0.04
C ARG A 129 15.81 -12.35 -0.64
N LYS A 130 15.60 -13.45 0.08
CA LYS A 130 15.77 -14.81 -0.46
C LYS A 130 14.78 -15.09 -1.58
N LEU A 131 13.51 -14.70 -1.42
CA LEU A 131 12.44 -14.91 -2.40
C LEU A 131 12.54 -13.98 -3.61
N SER A 132 13.02 -12.75 -3.42
CA SER A 132 13.22 -11.80 -4.52
C SER A 132 14.32 -12.25 -5.48
N GLY A 133 15.15 -13.24 -5.08
CA GLY A 133 16.29 -13.71 -5.85
C GLY A 133 17.44 -12.70 -5.85
N SER A 134 17.52 -11.87 -4.82
CA SER A 134 18.50 -10.79 -4.76
C SER A 134 19.74 -11.18 -3.95
N CYS A 135 20.92 -10.89 -4.50
CA CYS A 135 22.21 -11.08 -3.81
C CYS A 135 22.51 -9.87 -2.92
N GLU A 136 23.28 -10.06 -1.84
CA GLU A 136 23.70 -8.98 -0.93
C GLU A 136 24.47 -7.85 -1.63
N GLU A 137 25.07 -8.13 -2.79
CA GLU A 137 25.84 -7.17 -3.58
C GLU A 137 24.99 -6.29 -4.52
N GLN A 138 23.68 -6.54 -4.63
CA GLN A 138 22.80 -5.74 -5.48
C GLN A 138 22.42 -4.43 -4.79
N CYS A 139 23.26 -3.42 -5.00
CA CYS A 139 23.02 -2.06 -4.54
C CYS A 139 22.22 -1.27 -5.59
N GLY A 140 21.13 -0.61 -5.18
CA GLY A 140 20.43 0.33 -6.04
C GLY A 140 18.93 0.47 -5.75
N VAL A 141 18.36 1.56 -6.27
CA VAL A 141 16.94 1.91 -6.09
C VAL A 141 15.98 0.81 -6.56
N GLN A 142 16.35 0.08 -7.62
CA GLN A 142 15.57 -1.05 -8.13
C GLN A 142 15.47 -2.19 -7.12
N HIS A 143 16.60 -2.61 -6.54
CA HIS A 143 16.63 -3.69 -5.56
C HIS A 143 15.82 -3.32 -4.31
N LEU A 144 15.96 -2.08 -3.83
CA LEU A 144 15.22 -1.58 -2.68
C LEU A 144 13.71 -1.50 -2.94
N ALA A 145 13.28 -1.10 -4.14
CA ALA A 145 11.87 -1.09 -4.52
C ALA A 145 11.28 -2.51 -4.57
N ILE A 146 12.03 -3.48 -5.13
CA ILE A 146 11.64 -4.90 -5.16
C ILE A 146 11.55 -5.46 -3.73
N LEU A 147 12.51 -5.14 -2.87
CA LEU A 147 12.54 -5.61 -1.49
C LEU A 147 11.36 -5.04 -0.68
N ALA A 148 11.05 -3.76 -0.84
CA ALA A 148 9.89 -3.13 -0.22
C ALA A 148 8.57 -3.75 -0.69
N PHE A 149 8.44 -4.07 -1.98
CA PHE A 149 7.29 -4.80 -2.52
C PHE A 149 7.17 -6.19 -1.88
N TRP A 150 8.26 -6.95 -1.82
CA TRP A 150 8.26 -8.29 -1.22
C TRP A 150 7.96 -8.28 0.27
N TYR A 151 8.46 -7.29 1.01
CA TYR A 151 8.12 -7.12 2.42
C TYR A 151 6.61 -6.93 2.63
N LEU A 152 5.98 -6.03 1.85
CA LEU A 152 4.54 -5.79 1.93
C LEU A 152 3.74 -7.03 1.52
N LEU A 153 4.12 -7.68 0.42
CA LEU A 153 3.46 -8.87 -0.09
C LEU A 153 3.55 -10.05 0.89
N LEU A 154 4.74 -10.29 1.46
CA LEU A 154 4.97 -11.35 2.45
C LEU A 154 4.24 -11.05 3.76
N GLY A 155 4.20 -9.79 4.20
CA GLY A 155 3.47 -9.39 5.40
C GLY A 155 1.98 -9.65 5.28
N VAL A 156 1.40 -9.29 4.14
CA VAL A 156 -0.02 -9.54 3.87
C VAL A 156 -0.29 -11.06 3.74
N ALA A 157 0.60 -11.80 3.07
CA ALA A 157 0.49 -13.25 2.95
C ALA A 157 0.59 -13.97 4.31
N HIS A 158 1.52 -13.54 5.17
CA HIS A 158 1.70 -14.06 6.52
C HIS A 158 0.44 -13.88 7.35
N ARG A 159 -0.17 -12.69 7.32
CA ARG A 159 -1.47 -12.43 7.96
C ARG A 159 -2.57 -13.35 7.47
N LYS A 160 -2.73 -13.47 6.16
CA LYS A 160 -3.75 -14.35 5.57
C LYS A 160 -3.53 -15.81 5.97
N SER A 161 -2.29 -16.29 5.92
CA SER A 161 -1.96 -17.68 6.29
C SER A 161 -2.19 -17.95 7.78
N TYR A 162 -1.86 -17.01 8.67
CA TYR A 162 -2.06 -17.16 10.11
C TYR A 162 -3.53 -17.35 10.49
N TYR A 163 -4.44 -16.52 9.95
CA TYR A 163 -5.88 -16.68 10.19
C TYR A 163 -6.43 -17.99 9.62
N ASN A 164 -5.91 -18.45 8.47
CA ASN A 164 -6.31 -19.75 7.91
C ASN A 164 -5.88 -20.93 8.80
N HIS A 165 -4.76 -20.82 9.52
CA HIS A 165 -4.25 -21.87 10.41
C HIS A 165 -4.85 -21.81 11.82
N GLN A 166 -5.52 -20.72 12.20
CA GLN A 166 -6.15 -20.53 13.50
C GLN A 166 -7.68 -20.52 13.36
N PRO A 167 -8.34 -21.69 13.24
CA PRO A 167 -9.79 -21.77 13.23
C PRO A 167 -10.30 -21.27 14.58
N THR A 168 -10.98 -20.11 14.59
CA THR A 168 -11.66 -19.63 15.80
C THR A 168 -12.91 -20.45 16.06
N LEU A 169 -13.18 -20.75 17.33
CA LEU A 169 -14.28 -21.58 17.85
C LEU A 169 -15.71 -20.98 17.68
N HIS A 170 -15.92 -20.10 16.71
CA HIS A 170 -17.24 -19.54 16.39
C HIS A 170 -17.40 -19.42 14.88
N GLU A 171 -17.76 -20.53 14.23
CA GLU A 171 -18.31 -20.45 12.88
C GLU A 171 -19.73 -19.89 12.95
N PRO A 172 -20.09 -18.88 12.14
CA PRO A 172 -21.47 -18.69 11.75
C PRO A 172 -21.81 -19.78 10.73
N GLU A 173 -22.70 -20.71 11.12
CA GLU A 173 -23.27 -21.71 10.22
C GLU A 173 -23.91 -20.99 9.00
N GLY A 174 -23.33 -21.14 7.80
CA GLY A 174 -23.97 -20.65 6.57
C GLY A 174 -23.08 -20.18 5.41
N ALA A 175 -21.86 -20.70 5.22
CA ALA A 175 -21.06 -20.41 4.03
C ALA A 175 -20.70 -21.71 3.27
N GLY A 176 -21.58 -22.13 2.38
CA GLY A 176 -21.27 -23.17 1.40
C GLY A 176 -20.15 -22.74 0.46
N ASP A 177 -19.23 -23.66 0.17
CA ASP A 177 -18.29 -23.66 -0.96
C ASP A 177 -17.74 -22.28 -1.40
N ALA A 178 -17.07 -21.57 -0.48
CA ALA A 178 -16.19 -20.48 -0.89
C ALA A 178 -14.86 -21.10 -1.40
N PRO A 179 -14.42 -20.81 -2.63
CA PRO A 179 -13.22 -21.41 -3.18
C PRO A 179 -12.01 -21.03 -2.31
N THR A 180 -11.30 -22.04 -1.83
CA THR A 180 -10.05 -21.95 -1.05
C THR A 180 -8.85 -21.41 -1.85
N SER A 181 -9.09 -20.62 -2.89
CA SER A 181 -8.07 -20.21 -3.84
C SER A 181 -8.39 -18.83 -4.43
N ASP A 182 -7.97 -17.76 -3.76
CA ASP A 182 -7.67 -16.48 -4.42
C ASP A 182 -6.47 -15.87 -3.72
N LEU A 183 -5.36 -16.52 -4.01
CA LEU A 183 -4.14 -16.44 -3.25
C LEU A 183 -3.21 -15.53 -4.04
N LEU A 184 -3.14 -14.24 -3.68
CA LEU A 184 -2.10 -13.22 -3.94
C LEU A 184 -1.33 -13.25 -5.29
N ALA A 185 -1.85 -13.90 -6.32
CA ALA A 185 -1.33 -13.88 -7.67
C ALA A 185 -1.66 -12.50 -8.21
N VAL A 186 -0.73 -11.57 -8.03
CA VAL A 186 -0.94 -10.16 -8.34
C VAL A 186 -0.04 -9.76 -9.48
N LYS A 187 -0.59 -8.95 -10.39
CA LYS A 187 0.16 -8.18 -11.36
C LYS A 187 0.11 -6.72 -10.99
N ALA A 188 1.19 -6.23 -10.40
CA ALA A 188 1.35 -4.85 -10.01
C ALA A 188 2.17 -4.10 -11.06
N THR A 189 1.61 -3.01 -11.58
CA THR A 189 2.33 -2.05 -12.43
C THR A 189 2.30 -0.68 -11.77
N VAL A 190 3.47 -0.08 -11.60
CA VAL A 190 3.61 1.24 -10.96
C VAL A 190 4.13 2.24 -11.96
N ARG A 191 3.49 3.42 -12.04
CA ARG A 191 3.92 4.54 -12.86
C ARG A 191 4.02 5.80 -12.02
N PHE A 192 5.06 6.58 -12.26
CA PHE A 192 5.30 7.85 -11.59
C PHE A 192 4.99 9.00 -12.54
N LYS A 193 4.12 9.95 -12.14
CA LYS A 193 4.02 11.25 -12.83
C LYS A 193 5.18 12.18 -12.46
N LEU A 194 5.89 11.85 -11.38
CA LEU A 194 7.10 12.51 -10.89
C LEU A 194 8.33 12.06 -11.70
N PRO A 195 9.26 12.95 -12.08
CA PRO A 195 10.62 12.55 -12.40
C PRO A 195 11.21 11.78 -11.22
N SER A 196 11.75 10.60 -11.46
CA SER A 196 12.43 9.82 -10.43
C SER A 196 13.59 10.64 -9.82
N CYS A 197 13.78 10.52 -8.50
CA CYS A 197 14.99 10.99 -7.77
C CYS A 197 15.10 12.48 -7.39
N VAL A 198 14.00 13.25 -7.31
CA VAL A 198 14.04 14.70 -6.92
C VAL A 198 13.72 14.94 -5.43
N GLY A 199 13.69 13.91 -4.58
CA GLY A 199 13.37 14.07 -3.15
C GLY A 199 11.91 14.48 -2.85
N LEU A 200 11.02 14.33 -3.83
CA LEU A 200 9.60 14.71 -3.77
C LEU A 200 8.69 13.64 -3.12
N GLY A 201 9.25 12.72 -2.32
CA GLY A 201 8.48 11.68 -1.62
C GLY A 201 7.92 10.56 -2.52
N SER A 202 8.53 10.29 -3.68
CA SER A 202 8.09 9.23 -4.58
C SER A 202 8.14 7.82 -3.96
N SER A 203 9.09 7.58 -3.03
CA SER A 203 9.18 6.34 -2.25
C SER A 203 7.98 6.16 -1.31
N GLY A 204 7.60 7.22 -0.60
CA GLY A 204 6.45 7.22 0.29
C GLY A 204 5.17 6.95 -0.48
N ALA A 205 4.99 7.64 -1.62
CA ALA A 205 3.85 7.43 -2.50
C ALA A 205 3.81 5.99 -3.08
N TYR A 206 4.97 5.44 -3.47
CA TYR A 206 5.09 4.04 -3.89
C TYR A 206 4.67 3.06 -2.79
N CYS A 207 5.24 3.19 -1.60
CA CYS A 207 4.93 2.31 -0.47
C CYS A 207 3.46 2.41 -0.06
N VAL A 208 2.88 3.61 -0.06
CA VAL A 208 1.46 3.84 0.24
C VAL A 208 0.55 3.18 -0.78
N CYS A 209 0.79 3.36 -2.08
CA CYS A 209 -0.05 2.74 -3.11
C CYS A 209 0.02 1.21 -3.09
N ILE A 210 1.22 0.64 -2.97
CA ILE A 210 1.39 -0.83 -2.92
C ILE A 210 0.77 -1.41 -1.66
N ALA A 211 1.02 -0.81 -0.49
CA ALA A 211 0.45 -1.28 0.78
C ALA A 211 -1.08 -1.26 0.71
N THR A 212 -1.66 -0.15 0.24
CA THR A 212 -3.12 -0.02 0.07
C THR A 212 -3.68 -1.08 -0.85
N ALA A 213 -3.06 -1.25 -2.03
CA ALA A 213 -3.55 -2.21 -3.02
C ALA A 213 -3.52 -3.65 -2.48
N LEU A 214 -2.46 -4.04 -1.80
CA LEU A 214 -2.31 -5.38 -1.22
C LEU A 214 -3.23 -5.61 -0.01
N LEU A 215 -3.34 -4.63 0.89
CA LEU A 215 -4.21 -4.71 2.07
C LEU A 215 -5.68 -4.84 1.66
N GLN A 216 -6.12 -4.09 0.65
CA GLN A 216 -7.51 -4.18 0.19
C GLN A 216 -7.77 -5.47 -0.58
N THR A 217 -6.85 -5.87 -1.47
CA THR A 217 -7.01 -7.10 -2.27
C THR A 217 -7.09 -8.35 -1.37
N THR A 218 -6.52 -8.30 -0.18
CA THR A 218 -6.59 -9.39 0.80
C THR A 218 -7.69 -9.26 1.83
N GLY A 219 -8.50 -8.19 1.78
CA GLY A 219 -9.58 -7.95 2.72
C GLY A 219 -9.12 -7.53 4.12
N LEU A 220 -7.84 -7.19 4.31
CA LEU A 220 -7.33 -6.65 5.58
C LEU A 220 -7.83 -5.22 5.84
N ILE A 221 -8.17 -4.48 4.78
CA ILE A 221 -8.95 -3.25 4.86
C ILE A 221 -10.20 -3.39 3.99
N PRO A 222 -11.33 -2.78 4.38
CA PRO A 222 -12.56 -2.85 3.61
C PRO A 222 -12.44 -2.09 2.28
N SER A 223 -13.43 -2.26 1.42
CA SER A 223 -13.57 -1.38 0.27
C SER A 223 -13.78 0.07 0.73
N PRO A 224 -13.21 1.04 0.01
CA PRO A 224 -13.25 2.44 0.37
C PRO A 224 -14.69 2.95 0.27
N SER A 225 -15.11 3.76 1.24
CA SER A 225 -16.51 4.18 1.43
C SER A 225 -16.68 5.70 1.43
N ILE A 226 -15.60 6.47 1.59
CA ILE A 226 -15.65 7.93 1.76
C ILE A 226 -15.38 8.60 0.42
N VAL A 227 -16.33 9.38 -0.09
CA VAL A 227 -16.16 10.17 -1.33
C VAL A 227 -15.30 11.40 -1.04
N THR A 228 -14.24 11.62 -1.83
CA THR A 228 -13.29 12.72 -1.60
C THR A 228 -13.44 13.89 -2.55
N ASP A 229 -13.98 13.69 -3.75
CA ASP A 229 -14.07 14.69 -4.81
C ASP A 229 -15.29 14.47 -5.71
N GLU A 230 -15.66 15.48 -6.51
CA GLU A 230 -16.78 15.44 -7.48
C GLU A 230 -16.58 14.36 -8.56
N ASP A 231 -15.34 13.94 -8.82
CA ASP A 231 -14.97 12.90 -9.79
C ASP A 231 -15.25 11.46 -9.30
N GLY A 232 -15.86 11.29 -8.12
CA GLY A 232 -16.27 9.98 -7.60
C GLY A 232 -15.11 9.13 -7.03
N SER A 233 -13.97 9.75 -6.73
CA SER A 233 -12.86 9.06 -6.05
C SER A 233 -13.21 8.73 -4.60
N LEU A 234 -12.75 7.57 -4.14
CA LEU A 234 -13.03 7.07 -2.79
C LEU A 234 -11.77 7.01 -1.92
N THR A 235 -11.96 7.06 -0.60
CA THR A 235 -10.93 6.88 0.43
C THR A 235 -11.49 6.10 1.63
N TRP A 236 -10.64 5.86 2.62
CA TRP A 236 -10.95 5.08 3.83
C TRP A 236 -11.07 5.95 5.08
N GLU A 237 -11.68 5.36 6.11
CA GLU A 237 -11.69 5.90 7.47
C GLU A 237 -10.29 5.99 8.08
N ASP A 238 -10.14 6.87 9.08
CA ASP A 238 -8.85 7.19 9.70
C ASP A 238 -8.13 5.95 10.28
N GLN A 239 -8.87 4.96 10.79
CA GLN A 239 -8.29 3.71 11.30
C GLN A 239 -7.55 2.93 10.20
N HIS A 240 -8.16 2.82 9.01
CA HIS A 240 -7.56 2.11 7.89
C HIS A 240 -6.44 2.94 7.24
N LEU A 241 -6.58 4.26 7.19
CA LEU A 241 -5.50 5.16 6.77
C LEU A 241 -4.28 5.05 7.71
N ASP A 242 -4.50 4.91 9.02
CA ASP A 242 -3.43 4.69 10.00
C ASP A 242 -2.70 3.36 9.76
N MET A 243 -3.44 2.29 9.44
CA MET A 243 -2.87 0.99 9.05
C MET A 243 -2.04 1.12 7.77
N ILE A 244 -2.59 1.72 6.71
CA ILE A 244 -1.87 1.97 5.45
C ILE A 244 -0.57 2.73 5.71
N ARG A 245 -0.63 3.82 6.49
CA ARG A 245 0.54 4.63 6.84
C ARG A 245 1.60 3.81 7.56
N LYS A 246 1.23 3.00 8.56
CA LYS A 246 2.17 2.17 9.33
C LYS A 246 2.90 1.18 8.43
N TRP A 247 2.17 0.46 7.59
CA TRP A 247 2.73 -0.51 6.62
C TRP A 247 3.66 0.18 5.61
N ALA A 248 3.21 1.30 5.05
CA ALA A 248 4.01 2.08 4.12
C ALA A 248 5.29 2.63 4.76
N THR A 249 5.23 3.09 6.01
CA THR A 249 6.40 3.59 6.76
C THR A 249 7.43 2.49 7.01
N ALA A 250 6.97 1.28 7.34
CA ALA A 250 7.85 0.13 7.53
C ALA A 250 8.56 -0.25 6.22
N ALA A 251 7.82 -0.30 5.10
CA ALA A 251 8.39 -0.57 3.78
C ALA A 251 9.35 0.55 3.32
N GLU A 252 9.02 1.81 3.58
CA GLU A 252 9.85 2.96 3.23
C GLU A 252 11.18 2.95 4.01
N SER A 253 11.18 2.41 5.23
CA SER A 253 12.40 2.24 6.02
C SER A 253 13.41 1.30 5.35
N LEU A 254 12.95 0.38 4.49
CA LEU A 254 13.84 -0.45 3.69
C LEU A 254 14.53 0.33 2.57
N ILE A 255 13.84 1.33 2.01
CA ILE A 255 14.37 2.11 0.89
C ILE A 255 15.41 3.14 1.37
N HIS A 256 15.15 3.80 2.50
CA HIS A 256 16.02 4.88 3.00
C HIS A 256 16.84 4.51 4.24
N GLY A 257 16.78 3.26 4.69
CA GLY A 257 17.42 2.75 5.91
C GLY A 257 16.76 3.22 7.22
N ARG A 258 16.16 4.41 7.23
CA ARG A 258 15.36 4.94 8.35
C ARG A 258 14.28 5.88 7.82
N ALA A 259 13.02 5.47 7.87
CA ALA A 259 11.92 6.37 7.54
C ALA A 259 11.50 7.19 8.76
N SER A 260 11.30 8.49 8.56
CA SER A 260 10.67 9.37 9.55
C SER A 260 9.16 9.14 9.66
N GLY A 261 8.56 8.44 8.67
CA GLY A 261 7.12 8.28 8.51
C GLY A 261 6.41 9.53 7.98
N LEU A 262 7.14 10.62 7.75
CA LEU A 262 6.59 11.86 7.21
C LEU A 262 6.07 11.66 5.78
N ASP A 263 6.87 11.06 4.91
CA ASP A 263 6.55 10.90 3.50
C ASP A 263 5.31 10.01 3.36
N ALA A 264 5.29 8.85 4.02
CA ALA A 264 4.09 8.00 4.13
C ALA A 264 2.86 8.74 4.70
N ALA A 265 3.02 9.57 5.74
CA ALA A 265 1.90 10.33 6.32
C ALA A 265 1.32 11.35 5.34
N VAL A 266 2.18 12.14 4.67
CA VAL A 266 1.76 13.14 3.67
C VAL A 266 1.07 12.43 2.50
N CYS A 267 1.63 11.33 2.02
CA CYS A 267 1.08 10.56 0.90
C CYS A 267 -0.25 9.87 1.24
N THR A 268 -0.47 9.50 2.51
CA THR A 268 -1.71 8.85 2.95
C THR A 268 -2.84 9.86 3.17
N TYR A 269 -2.58 10.90 3.98
CA TYR A 269 -3.63 11.81 4.44
C TYR A 269 -3.86 13.02 3.54
N GLY A 270 -2.93 13.32 2.62
CA GLY A 270 -3.07 14.47 1.71
C GLY A 270 -3.12 15.83 2.40
N MET A 271 -2.65 15.91 3.64
CA MET A 271 -2.80 17.10 4.48
C MET A 271 -2.02 18.27 3.89
N SER A 272 -2.69 19.42 3.83
CA SER A 272 -2.13 20.65 3.26
C SER A 272 -0.93 21.17 4.05
N TRP A 273 -0.81 20.90 5.36
CA TRP A 273 0.25 21.45 6.21
C TRP A 273 0.56 20.55 7.43
N MET A 274 1.68 19.84 7.42
CA MET A 274 2.21 19.16 8.61
C MET A 274 3.36 19.97 9.21
N LEU A 275 3.23 20.41 10.46
CA LEU A 275 4.34 20.98 11.24
C LEU A 275 5.29 19.84 11.61
N ILE A 276 6.47 19.85 11.00
CA ILE A 276 7.52 18.87 11.25
C ILE A 276 8.38 19.41 12.38
N ASP A 277 8.26 18.83 13.57
CA ASP A 277 9.23 19.03 14.64
C ASP A 277 10.20 17.83 14.65
N TYR A 278 11.46 18.06 14.27
CA TYR A 278 12.46 17.00 14.25
C TYR A 278 12.84 16.49 15.65
N ARG A 279 12.50 17.20 16.74
CA ARG A 279 12.65 16.65 18.09
C ARG A 279 11.78 15.42 18.28
N SER A 280 10.55 15.38 17.74
CA SER A 280 9.71 14.18 17.84
C SER A 280 10.16 13.02 16.96
N LEU A 281 10.86 13.29 15.85
CA LEU A 281 11.42 12.26 14.96
C LEU A 281 12.67 11.55 15.56
N LEU A 282 13.43 12.25 16.41
CA LEU A 282 14.49 11.64 17.22
C LEU A 282 13.95 10.88 18.45
N PHE A 283 12.73 11.19 18.88
CA PHE A 283 12.11 10.62 20.10
C PHE A 283 11.41 9.27 19.91
N ASN A 284 11.40 8.68 18.69
CA ASN A 284 11.00 7.29 18.50
C ASN A 284 12.10 6.29 18.96
N LYS A 285 12.71 6.58 20.13
CA LYS A 285 13.49 5.63 20.93
C LYS A 285 12.66 4.99 22.04
N LYS A 286 11.46 5.52 22.34
CA LYS A 286 10.52 4.94 23.32
C LYS A 286 9.11 5.28 22.87
N GLY A 287 8.35 4.28 22.42
CA GLY A 287 6.98 4.45 21.93
C GLY A 287 6.13 5.22 22.93
N ASN A 288 5.57 6.35 22.48
CA ASN A 288 4.35 6.96 23.01
C ASN A 288 3.88 8.04 22.03
N TYR A 289 2.65 7.88 21.56
CA TYR A 289 1.94 8.85 20.72
C TYR A 289 1.66 10.12 21.52
N CYS A 290 2.18 11.27 21.08
CA CYS A 290 1.80 12.56 21.64
C CYS A 290 0.52 13.06 20.97
N ARG A 291 -0.65 12.79 21.59
CA ARG A 291 -1.89 13.52 21.33
C ARG A 291 -1.67 14.98 21.77
N ARG A 292 -1.72 15.94 20.85
CA ARG A 292 -1.87 17.35 21.22
C ARG A 292 -3.29 17.59 21.75
N ARG A 293 -3.38 18.07 22.99
CA ARG A 293 -4.46 18.98 23.40
C ARG A 293 -4.05 20.40 23.01
#